data_AF-A0A7R7CPR9-F1
#
_entry.id   AF-A0A7R7CPR9-F1
#
_cell.length_a   1.000
_cell.length_b   1.000
_cell.length_c   1.000
_cell.angle_alpha   90.00
_cell.angle_beta   90.00
_cell.angle_gamma   90.00
#
_symmetry.space_group_name_H-M   'P 1'
#
loop_
_entity.id
_entity.type
_entity.pdbx_description
1 polymer ?
#
loop_
_entity_poly.entity_id
_entity_poly.type
_entity_poly.pdbx_seq_one_letter_code
_entity_poly.pdbx_strand_id
1 'polypeptide(L)'
;MNIWDWSYVWEAFPYLYRGAIVTIKATLLGFAIALVLGLVFALIRQSPNRYVSTAMAEIVEFIRSTPLLLQVFFVYFVGPQFGIVIPAWTVGIGVLGIHYAGRQRPA
;
A
#
# COMPACT_ATOMS: atom_id res chain seq x y z
N MET A 1 -42.99 3.42 -0.71
CA MET A 1 -41.57 3.83 -0.56
C MET A 1 -40.81 3.29 -1.75
N ASN A 2 -40.36 4.16 -2.66
CA ASN A 2 -39.39 3.76 -3.66
C ASN A 2 -38.04 3.71 -2.96
N ILE A 3 -37.49 2.50 -2.82
CA ILE A 3 -36.20 2.25 -2.16
C ILE A 3 -35.04 2.80 -3.02
N TRP A 4 -35.31 3.04 -4.31
CA TRP A 4 -34.35 3.48 -5.30
C TRP A 4 -34.62 4.92 -5.75
N ASP A 5 -33.64 5.80 -5.56
CA ASP A 5 -33.70 7.21 -5.95
C ASP A 5 -32.38 7.68 -6.59
N TRP A 6 -32.44 8.06 -7.86
CA TRP A 6 -31.29 8.55 -8.63
C TRP A 6 -30.89 9.98 -8.27
N SER A 7 -31.78 10.77 -7.70
CA SER A 7 -31.49 12.16 -7.30
C SER A 7 -30.36 12.21 -6.26
N TYR A 8 -30.35 11.25 -5.33
CA TYR A 8 -29.32 11.11 -4.31
C TYR A 8 -27.90 10.92 -4.89
N VAL A 9 -27.77 10.24 -6.03
CA VAL A 9 -26.47 10.03 -6.69
C VAL A 9 -25.90 11.38 -7.14
N TRP A 10 -26.74 12.26 -7.68
CA TRP A 10 -26.33 13.59 -8.13
C TRP A 10 -25.93 14.49 -6.96
N GLU A 11 -26.61 14.39 -5.83
CA GLU A 11 -26.23 15.07 -4.59
C GLU A 11 -24.91 14.56 -4.01
N ALA A 12 -24.67 13.25 -4.07
CA ALA A 12 -23.44 12.62 -3.61
C ALA A 12 -22.27 12.79 -4.60
N PHE A 13 -22.55 13.13 -5.86
CA PHE A 13 -21.56 13.17 -6.94
C PHE A 13 -20.30 13.98 -6.63
N PRO A 14 -20.36 15.19 -6.03
CA PRO A 14 -19.16 15.95 -5.68
C PRO A 14 -18.24 15.21 -4.68
N TYR A 15 -18.80 14.46 -3.75
CA TYR A 15 -18.04 13.67 -2.78
C TYR A 15 -17.42 12.44 -3.45
N LEU A 16 -18.19 11.73 -4.29
CA LEU A 16 -17.72 10.59 -5.05
C LEU A 16 -16.58 10.99 -6.01
N TYR A 17 -16.72 12.12 -6.69
CA TYR A 17 -15.70 12.68 -7.58
C TYR A 17 -14.40 12.99 -6.83
N ARG A 18 -14.50 13.65 -5.67
CA ARG A 18 -13.33 13.91 -4.81
C ARG A 18 -12.70 12.60 -4.33
N GLY A 19 -13.50 11.63 -3.90
CA GLY A 19 -13.03 10.30 -3.51
C GLY A 19 -12.29 9.59 -4.65
N ALA A 20 -12.84 9.63 -5.86
CA ALA A 20 -12.21 9.06 -7.05
C ALA A 20 -10.84 9.69 -7.34
N ILE A 21 -10.72 11.02 -7.23
CA ILE A 21 -9.43 11.71 -7.37
C ILE A 21 -8.44 11.24 -6.30
N VAL A 22 -8.88 11.10 -5.05
CA VAL A 22 -8.03 10.62 -3.95
C VAL A 22 -7.54 9.19 -4.23
N THR A 23 -8.40 8.30 -4.71
CA THR A 23 -8.02 6.93 -5.10
C THR A 23 -6.98 6.94 -6.23
N ILE A 24 -7.19 7.74 -7.28
CA ILE A 24 -6.23 7.87 -8.38
C ILE A 24 -4.87 8.36 -7.86
N LYS A 25 -4.86 9.42 -7.04
CA LYS A 25 -3.63 9.98 -6.47
C LYS A 25 -2.89 8.95 -5.59
N ALA A 26 -3.62 8.29 -4.69
CA ALA A 26 -3.04 7.27 -3.80
C ALA A 26 -2.47 6.09 -4.61
N THR A 27 -3.17 5.67 -5.66
CA THR A 27 -2.74 4.57 -6.53
C THR A 27 -1.50 4.93 -7.31
N LEU A 28 -1.45 6.11 -7.95
CA LEU A 28 -0.29 6.56 -8.72
C LEU A 28 0.96 6.71 -7.83
N LEU A 29 0.81 7.34 -6.66
CA LEU A 29 1.92 7.54 -5.73
C LEU A 29 2.38 6.22 -5.10
N GLY A 30 1.45 5.38 -4.66
CA GLY A 30 1.76 4.06 -4.14
C GLY A 30 2.43 3.17 -5.19
N PHE A 31 1.95 3.22 -6.43
CA PHE A 31 2.56 2.48 -7.55
C PHE A 31 3.97 2.98 -7.87
N ALA A 32 4.21 4.29 -7.86
CA ALA A 32 5.56 4.83 -8.03
C ALA A 32 6.54 4.31 -6.97
N ILE A 33 6.12 4.27 -5.70
CA ILE A 33 6.90 3.68 -4.61
C ILE A 33 7.12 2.18 -4.85
N ALA A 34 6.06 1.46 -5.25
CA ALA A 34 6.13 0.03 -5.51
C ALA A 34 7.11 -0.31 -6.64
N LEU A 35 7.18 0.51 -7.69
CA LEU A 35 8.14 0.34 -8.79
C LEU A 35 9.58 0.51 -8.30
N VAL A 36 9.86 1.59 -7.57
CA VAL A 36 11.21 1.89 -7.09
C VAL A 36 11.67 0.84 -6.08
N LEU A 37 10.88 0.59 -5.03
CA LEU A 37 11.23 -0.43 -4.02
C LEU A 37 11.25 -1.82 -4.63
N GLY A 38 10.33 -2.12 -5.54
CA GLY A 38 10.30 -3.39 -6.23
C GLY A 38 11.59 -3.64 -7.00
N LEU A 39 12.05 -2.67 -7.80
CA LEU A 39 13.32 -2.75 -8.49
C LEU A 39 14.49 -2.96 -7.53
N VAL A 40 14.54 -2.22 -6.43
CA VAL A 40 15.58 -2.38 -5.40
C VAL A 40 15.57 -3.80 -4.82
N PHE A 41 14.40 -4.33 -4.44
CA PHE A 41 14.28 -5.69 -3.92
C PHE A 41 14.69 -6.74 -4.96
N ALA A 42 14.34 -6.54 -6.24
CA ALA A 42 14.73 -7.43 -7.33
C ALA A 42 16.25 -7.51 -7.46
N LEU A 43 16.92 -6.36 -7.43
CA LEU A 43 18.38 -6.27 -7.54
C LEU A 43 19.08 -6.90 -6.33
N ILE A 44 18.59 -6.66 -5.10
CA ILE A 44 19.15 -7.28 -3.90
C ILE A 44 19.01 -8.81 -3.93
N ARG A 45 17.87 -9.33 -4.44
CA ARG A 45 17.67 -10.78 -4.58
C ARG A 45 18.62 -11.43 -5.58
N GLN A 46 19.11 -10.69 -6.58
CA GLN A 46 20.13 -11.17 -7.52
C GLN A 46 21.55 -11.14 -6.94
N SER A 47 21.73 -10.71 -5.69
CA SER A 47 23.03 -10.72 -5.04
C SER A 47 23.64 -12.14 -5.04
N PRO A 48 24.94 -12.29 -5.38
CA PRO A 48 25.63 -13.57 -5.32
C PRO A 48 25.79 -14.08 -3.87
N ASN A 49 25.63 -13.18 -2.88
CA ASN A 49 25.66 -13.57 -1.48
C ASN A 49 24.33 -14.19 -1.08
N ARG A 50 24.33 -15.52 -0.88
CA ARG A 50 23.16 -16.29 -0.45
C ARG A 50 22.45 -15.72 0.78
N TYR A 51 23.20 -15.18 1.76
CA TYR A 51 22.61 -14.65 2.99
C TYR A 51 21.78 -13.39 2.71
N VAL A 52 22.28 -12.51 1.83
CA VAL A 52 21.59 -11.27 1.44
C VAL A 52 20.37 -11.59 0.60
N SER A 53 20.51 -12.49 -0.38
CA SER A 53 19.41 -12.90 -1.25
C SER A 53 18.27 -13.56 -0.46
N THR A 54 18.60 -14.50 0.43
CA THR A 54 17.61 -15.17 1.29
C THR A 54 16.95 -14.20 2.26
N ALA A 55 17.71 -13.34 2.95
CA ALA A 55 17.11 -12.35 3.86
C ALA A 55 16.11 -11.43 3.15
N MET A 56 16.42 -10.99 1.93
CA MET A 56 15.48 -10.19 1.14
C MET A 56 14.25 -11.00 0.70
N ALA A 57 14.43 -12.28 0.36
CA ALA A 57 13.32 -13.16 0.01
C ALA A 57 12.33 -13.31 1.19
N GLU A 58 12.83 -13.54 2.41
CA GLU A 58 12.03 -13.63 3.64
C GLU A 58 11.26 -12.33 3.92
N ILE A 59 11.92 -11.18 3.77
CA ILE A 59 11.28 -9.86 3.94
C ILE A 59 10.12 -9.69 2.94
N VAL A 60 10.35 -10.02 1.66
CA VAL A 60 9.30 -9.95 0.63
C VAL A 60 8.16 -10.92 0.93
N GLU A 61 8.48 -12.14 1.35
CA GLU A 61 7.48 -13.16 1.69
C GLU A 61 6.63 -12.74 2.88
N PHE A 62 7.23 -12.14 3.91
CA PHE A 62 6.51 -11.57 5.05
C PHE A 62 5.55 -10.45 4.63
N ILE A 63 5.99 -9.52 3.79
CA ILE A 63 5.15 -8.42 3.28
C ILE A 63 3.95 -8.97 2.49
N ARG A 64 4.16 -10.02 1.70
CA ARG A 64 3.10 -10.65 0.90
C ARG A 64 2.15 -11.49 1.73
N SER A 65 2.65 -12.11 2.80
CA SER A 65 1.88 -12.97 3.69
C SER A 65 1.04 -12.20 4.69
N THR A 66 1.30 -10.90 4.86
CA THR A 66 0.54 -10.02 5.76
C THR A 66 -0.57 -9.27 5.00
N PRO A 67 -1.82 -9.28 5.51
CA PRO A 67 -2.90 -8.54 4.88
C PRO A 67 -2.61 -7.04 4.83
N LEU A 68 -2.78 -6.42 3.66
CA LEU A 68 -2.58 -4.97 3.47
C LEU A 68 -3.34 -4.13 4.50
N LEU A 69 -4.60 -4.48 4.78
CA LEU A 69 -5.42 -3.78 5.77
C LEU A 69 -4.81 -3.84 7.17
N LEU A 70 -4.24 -5.00 7.55
CA LEU A 70 -3.55 -5.17 8.83
C LEU A 70 -2.28 -4.30 8.90
N GLN A 71 -1.52 -4.21 7.81
CA GLN A 71 -0.34 -3.34 7.74
C GLN A 71 -0.72 -1.86 7.96
N VAL A 72 -1.75 -1.37 7.26
CA VAL A 72 -2.23 0.02 7.41
C VAL A 72 -2.73 0.25 8.85
N PHE A 73 -3.54 -0.68 9.36
CA PHE A 73 -4.09 -0.59 10.72
C PHE A 73 -2.99 -0.51 11.77
N PHE A 74 -1.99 -1.39 11.68
CA PHE A 74 -0.91 -1.45 12.67
C PHE A 74 -0.08 -0.17 12.64
N VAL A 75 0.33 0.30 11.47
CA VAL A 75 1.14 1.53 11.37
C VAL A 75 0.36 2.75 11.87
N TYR A 76 -0.94 2.86 11.56
CA TYR A 76 -1.71 4.04 11.91
C TYR A 76 -2.23 4.04 13.35
N PHE A 77 -2.73 2.91 13.86
CA PHE A 77 -3.36 2.84 15.18
C PHE A 77 -2.43 2.33 16.28
N VAL A 78 -1.49 1.44 15.95
CA VAL A 78 -0.55 0.88 16.93
C VAL A 78 0.74 1.71 17.00
N GLY A 79 1.21 2.26 15.88
CA GLY A 79 2.38 3.15 15.81
C GLY A 79 2.42 4.26 16.88
N PRO A 80 1.32 4.99 17.15
CA PRO A 80 1.28 6.03 18.17
C PRO A 80 1.63 5.54 19.58
N GLN A 81 1.38 4.27 19.92
CA GLN A 81 1.74 3.68 21.21
C GLN A 81 3.27 3.60 21.41
N PHE A 82 4.02 3.62 20.30
CA PHE A 82 5.48 3.65 20.27
C PHE A 82 6.04 5.04 19.97
N GLY A 83 5.21 6.09 20.00
CA GLY A 83 5.61 7.47 19.69
C GLY A 83 5.71 7.79 18.19
N ILE A 84 5.28 6.89 17.31
CA ILE A 84 5.32 7.06 15.86
C ILE A 84 3.94 7.53 15.38
N VAL A 85 3.81 8.83 15.10
CA VAL A 85 2.55 9.40 14.59
C VAL A 85 2.75 9.84 13.15
N ILE A 86 2.13 9.11 12.22
CA ILE A 86 2.23 9.36 10.78
C ILE A 86 0.85 9.74 10.24
N PRO A 87 0.72 10.81 9.44
CA PRO A 87 -0.55 11.19 8.82
C PRO A 87 -1.16 10.04 7.99
N ALA A 88 -2.49 9.88 8.03
CA ALA A 88 -3.20 8.80 7.35
C ALA A 88 -2.88 8.71 5.84
N TRP A 89 -2.72 9.87 5.18
CA TRP A 89 -2.36 9.93 3.76
C TRP A 89 -1.00 9.27 3.48
N THR A 90 0.00 9.55 4.32
CA THR A 90 1.35 9.01 4.19
C THR A 90 1.38 7.52 4.53
N VAL A 91 0.66 7.09 5.58
CA VAL A 91 0.54 5.65 5.90
C VAL A 91 -0.12 4.91 4.73
N GLY A 92 -1.23 5.43 4.20
CA GLY A 92 -1.93 4.82 3.08
C GLY A 92 -1.02 4.63 1.86
N ILE A 93 -0.38 5.70 1.39
CA ILE A 93 0.51 5.63 0.22
C ILE A 93 1.74 4.75 0.47
N GLY A 94 2.40 4.91 1.62
CA GLY A 94 3.62 4.19 1.95
C GLY A 94 3.38 2.69 2.09
N VAL A 95 2.34 2.30 2.84
CA VAL A 95 1.99 0.90 3.05
C VAL A 95 1.48 0.26 1.76
N LEU A 96 0.66 0.96 0.95
CA LEU A 96 0.30 0.51 -0.39
C LEU A 96 1.56 0.23 -1.21
N GLY A 97 2.47 1.19 -1.32
CA GLY A 97 3.70 1.04 -2.10
C GLY A 97 4.57 -0.13 -1.66
N ILE A 98 4.81 -0.27 -0.35
CA ILE A 98 5.60 -1.37 0.21
C ILE A 98 4.93 -2.73 -0.06
N HIS A 99 3.62 -2.84 0.18
CA HIS A 99 2.88 -4.09 -0.02
C HIS A 99 2.95 -4.55 -1.48
N TYR A 100 2.75 -3.64 -2.44
CA TYR A 100 2.83 -3.98 -3.86
C TYR A 100 4.27 -4.18 -4.37
N ALA A 101 5.28 -3.55 -3.76
CA ALA A 101 6.69 -3.79 -4.09
C ALA A 101 7.10 -5.27 -3.91
N GLY A 102 6.52 -5.93 -2.92
CA GLY A 102 6.75 -7.35 -2.65
C GLY A 102 6.15 -8.30 -3.70
N ARG A 103 5.27 -7.85 -4.60
CA ARG A 103 4.55 -8.74 -5.55
C ARG A 103 5.35 -9.12 -6.79
N GLN A 104 6.64 -9.37 -6.64
CA GLN A 104 7.45 -9.88 -7.74
C GLN A 104 7.36 -11.40 -7.81
N ARG A 105 7.51 -11.96 -9.02
CA ARG A 105 7.57 -13.41 -9.18
C ARG A 105 8.82 -13.95 -8.45
N PRO A 106 8.70 -15.08 -7.73
CA PRO A 106 9.90 -15.79 -7.32
C PRO A 106 10.65 -16.19 -8.60
N ALA A 107 11.90 -15.73 -8.72
CA ALA A 107 12.84 -16.25 -9.69
C ALA A 107 13.21 -17.69 -9.33
#